data_AF-A0A354I196-F1
#
_entry.id   AF-A0A354I196-F1
#
_cell.length_a   1.000
_cell.length_b   1.000
_cell.length_c   1.000
_cell.angle_alpha   90.00
_cell.angle_beta   90.00
_cell.angle_gamma   90.00
#
_symmetry.space_group_name_H-M   'P 1'
#
loop_
_entity.id
_entity.type
_entity.pdbx_description
1 polymer ?
#
loop_
_entity_poly.entity_id
_entity_poly.type
_entity_poly.pdbx_seq_one_letter_code
_entity_poly.pdbx_strand_id
1 'polypeptide(L)'
;MNRILLSLAVGLLAFGSALAAPQFKGLNNKHGKTTIKIEIPASDRDITNGLSIDDVKLYNNGEMLPAKKVDAIWGENSTIIMEFKKLTTFDDCTLSFTMNGEPVSMDIQSIMKNRQ
;
A
#
# COMPACT_ATOMS: atom_id res chain seq x y z
N MET A 1 -32.33 -26.65 -22.02
CA MET A 1 -32.49 -26.54 -20.54
C MET A 1 -31.12 -26.21 -19.96
N ASN A 2 -30.73 -24.93 -19.92
CA ASN A 2 -30.84 -24.03 -18.75
C ASN A 2 -30.30 -24.66 -17.45
N ARG A 3 -29.08 -24.32 -17.02
CA ARG A 3 -28.66 -23.23 -16.08
C ARG A 3 -27.85 -23.99 -14.99
N ILE A 4 -26.70 -23.53 -14.50
CA ILE A 4 -26.55 -22.55 -13.42
C ILE A 4 -25.18 -21.87 -13.61
N LEU A 5 -25.19 -20.54 -13.77
CA LEU A 5 -24.02 -19.68 -13.66
C LEU A 5 -23.70 -19.50 -12.17
N LEU A 6 -22.51 -19.91 -11.73
CA LEU A 6 -21.96 -19.53 -10.42
C LEU A 6 -21.43 -18.10 -10.55
N SER A 7 -22.29 -17.14 -10.23
CA SER A 7 -21.97 -15.72 -10.11
C SER A 7 -21.19 -15.47 -8.82
N LEU A 8 -19.87 -15.27 -8.93
CA LEU A 8 -19.05 -14.75 -7.84
C LEU A 8 -19.21 -13.22 -7.80
N ALA A 9 -20.08 -12.74 -6.93
CA ALA A 9 -20.18 -11.32 -6.61
C ALA A 9 -19.02 -10.96 -5.68
N VAL A 10 -18.00 -10.26 -6.19
CA VAL A 10 -17.01 -9.58 -5.36
C VAL A 10 -17.50 -8.16 -5.13
N GLY A 11 -17.54 -7.79 -3.85
CA GLY A 11 -18.24 -6.64 -3.31
C GLY A 11 -17.81 -5.30 -3.89
N LEU A 12 -18.82 -4.45 -4.05
CA LEU A 12 -18.70 -3.02 -4.32
C LEU A 12 -17.94 -2.38 -3.14
N LEU A 13 -16.66 -2.05 -3.31
CA LEU A 13 -15.96 -1.17 -2.38
C LEU A 13 -16.37 0.26 -2.71
N ALA A 14 -17.38 0.76 -1.99
CA ALA A 14 -17.70 2.17 -1.95
C ALA A 14 -16.61 2.89 -1.16
N PHE A 15 -15.79 3.70 -1.83
CA PHE A 15 -15.01 4.75 -1.18
C PHE A 15 -15.53 6.10 -1.65
N GLY A 16 -16.55 6.58 -0.93
CA GLY A 16 -16.98 7.97 -0.96
C GLY A 16 -16.19 8.80 0.06
N SER A 17 -16.09 10.10 -0.22
CA SER A 17 -15.35 11.16 0.46
C SER A 17 -13.83 11.17 0.23
N ALA A 18 -13.38 12.22 -0.47
CA ALA A 18 -11.99 12.59 -0.62
C ALA A 18 -11.43 13.05 0.74
N LEU A 19 -11.23 12.10 1.64
CA LEU A 19 -10.29 12.25 2.74
C LEU A 19 -8.91 12.12 2.13
N ALA A 20 -7.97 12.98 2.56
CA ALA A 20 -6.59 12.74 2.18
C ALA A 20 -6.22 11.33 2.67
N ALA A 21 -5.55 10.58 1.82
CA ALA A 21 -5.22 9.18 2.07
C ALA A 21 -3.75 8.99 1.75
N PRO A 22 -3.08 7.96 2.29
CA PRO A 22 -1.72 7.64 1.93
C PRO A 22 -1.52 7.58 0.41
N GLN A 23 -0.54 8.31 -0.08
CA GLN A 23 -0.29 8.47 -1.51
C GLN A 23 0.96 7.71 -1.92
N PHE A 24 0.86 6.88 -2.96
CA PHE A 24 2.03 6.24 -3.53
C PHE A 24 2.92 7.24 -4.30
N LYS A 25 4.17 7.39 -3.86
CA LYS A 25 5.13 8.31 -4.46
C LYS A 25 6.15 7.63 -5.34
N GLY A 26 6.53 6.38 -5.05
CA GLY A 26 7.42 5.66 -5.95
C GLY A 26 7.85 4.30 -5.47
N LEU A 27 8.43 3.56 -6.41
CA LEU A 27 9.01 2.24 -6.20
C LEU A 27 10.40 2.21 -6.84
N ASN A 28 11.37 1.62 -6.13
CA ASN A 28 12.71 1.40 -6.63
C ASN A 28 13.12 -0.06 -6.35
N ASN A 29 13.59 -0.77 -7.38
CA ASN A 29 14.02 -2.17 -7.30
C ASN A 29 15.51 -2.35 -7.65
N LYS A 30 16.36 -1.45 -7.14
CA LYS A 30 17.81 -1.44 -7.39
C LYS A 30 18.58 -1.85 -6.12
N HIS A 31 19.88 -2.13 -6.29
CA HIS A 31 20.81 -2.38 -5.16
C HIS A 31 20.41 -3.54 -4.22
N GLY A 32 19.83 -4.62 -4.77
CA GLY A 32 19.53 -5.81 -3.97
C GLY A 32 18.31 -5.70 -3.06
N LYS A 33 17.48 -4.65 -3.20
CA LYS A 33 16.24 -4.47 -2.44
C LYS A 33 15.13 -3.83 -3.27
N THR A 34 13.91 -4.00 -2.79
CA THR A 34 12.75 -3.22 -3.25
C THR A 34 12.42 -2.19 -2.19
N THR A 35 12.25 -0.94 -2.60
CA THR A 35 11.84 0.16 -1.72
C THR A 35 10.57 0.78 -2.26
N ILE A 36 9.56 0.92 -1.42
CA ILE A 36 8.31 1.62 -1.72
C ILE A 36 8.25 2.89 -0.87
N LYS A 37 7.91 4.01 -1.49
CA LYS A 37 7.72 5.30 -0.84
C LYS A 37 6.26 5.72 -0.93
N ILE A 38 5.70 6.06 0.22
CA ILE A 38 4.37 6.66 0.32
C ILE A 38 4.48 7.98 1.09
N GLU A 39 3.51 8.85 0.87
CA GLU A 39 3.36 10.09 1.62
C GLU A 39 2.04 10.06 2.35
N ILE A 40 2.07 10.45 3.62
CA ILE A 40 0.91 10.52 4.49
C ILE A 40 0.65 12.00 4.78
N PRO A 41 -0.49 12.54 4.30
CA PRO A 41 -0.92 13.90 4.61
C PRO A 41 -0.95 14.17 6.12
N ALA A 42 -0.63 15.41 6.55
CA ALA A 42 -0.76 15.78 7.96
C ALA A 42 -2.19 15.60 8.50
N SER A 43 -3.21 15.73 7.64
CA SER A 43 -4.61 15.51 8.01
C SER A 43 -4.92 14.08 8.45
N ASP A 44 -4.07 13.11 8.10
CA ASP A 44 -4.28 11.69 8.36
C ASP A 44 -3.51 11.23 9.61
N ARG A 45 -2.78 12.14 10.25
CA ARG A 45 -2.17 11.92 11.55
C ARG A 45 -3.23 11.87 12.63
N ASP A 46 -2.90 11.24 13.75
CA ASP A 46 -3.83 11.18 14.88
C ASP A 46 -4.01 12.56 15.55
N ILE A 47 -4.92 12.63 16.52
CA ILE A 47 -5.24 13.88 17.25
C ILE A 47 -4.06 14.49 18.02
N THR A 48 -3.01 13.70 18.29
CA THR A 48 -1.75 14.15 18.90
C THR A 48 -0.70 14.54 17.86
N ASN A 49 -1.08 14.58 16.58
CA ASN A 49 -0.18 14.70 15.43
C ASN A 49 0.83 13.53 15.34
N GLY A 50 0.47 12.38 15.93
CA GLY A 50 1.20 11.13 15.89
C GLY A 50 0.91 10.33 14.62
N LEU A 51 1.82 9.40 14.33
CA LEU A 51 1.74 8.50 13.18
C LEU A 51 2.38 7.17 13.56
N SER A 52 1.56 6.13 13.67
CA SER A 52 2.02 4.74 13.77
C SER A 52 1.79 4.03 12.43
N ILE A 53 2.79 3.25 12.02
CA ILE A 53 2.76 2.41 10.83
C ILE A 53 3.24 1.03 11.25
N ASP A 54 2.32 0.08 11.24
CA ASP A 54 2.52 -1.27 11.74
C ASP A 54 2.12 -2.31 10.69
N ASP A 55 2.46 -3.58 10.93
CA ASP A 55 2.06 -4.74 10.09
C ASP A 55 2.33 -4.59 8.58
N VAL A 56 3.39 -3.88 8.21
CA VAL A 56 3.72 -3.59 6.80
C VAL A 56 4.07 -4.87 6.03
N LYS A 57 3.25 -5.17 5.02
CA LYS A 57 3.32 -6.36 4.16
C LYS A 57 3.16 -5.95 2.71
N LEU A 58 4.01 -6.50 1.85
CA LEU A 58 3.85 -6.42 0.40
C LEU A 58 3.40 -7.79 -0.09
N TYR A 59 2.23 -7.86 -0.71
CA TYR A 59 1.78 -9.03 -1.45
C TYR A 59 2.24 -8.91 -2.89
N ASN A 60 2.77 -9.99 -3.45
CA ASN A 60 3.18 -10.10 -4.84
C ASN A 60 2.77 -11.48 -5.36
N ASN A 61 1.78 -11.53 -6.25
CA ASN A 61 1.19 -12.76 -6.76
C ASN A 61 0.79 -13.75 -5.63
N GLY A 62 0.12 -13.23 -4.60
CA GLY A 62 -0.29 -14.00 -3.41
C GLY A 62 0.82 -14.31 -2.39
N GLU A 63 2.10 -14.11 -2.70
CA GLU A 63 3.19 -14.25 -1.73
C GLU A 63 3.25 -13.03 -0.81
N MET A 64 3.23 -13.26 0.51
CA MET A 64 3.38 -12.20 1.50
C MET A 64 4.86 -11.97 1.84
N LEU A 65 5.31 -10.74 1.65
CA LEU A 65 6.66 -10.29 1.96
C LEU A 65 6.62 -9.27 3.10
N PRO A 66 7.16 -9.57 4.29
CA PRO A 66 7.22 -8.61 5.37
C PRO A 66 8.23 -7.51 5.04
N ALA A 67 7.97 -6.29 5.52
CA ALA A 67 8.97 -5.23 5.47
C ALA A 67 10.18 -5.60 6.34
N LYS A 68 11.38 -5.39 5.78
CA LYS A 68 12.65 -5.50 6.51
C LYS A 68 12.96 -4.25 7.32
N LYS A 69 12.50 -3.10 6.83
CA LYS A 69 12.71 -1.80 7.45
C LYS A 69 11.56 -0.87 7.07
N VAL A 70 11.15 -0.05 8.02
CA VAL A 70 10.19 1.04 7.82
C VAL A 70 10.83 2.29 8.43
N ASP A 71 11.11 3.28 7.58
CA ASP A 71 11.62 4.59 8.01
C ASP A 71 10.56 5.66 7.77
N ALA A 72 10.49 6.65 8.66
CA ALA A 72 9.62 7.81 8.53
C ALA A 72 10.44 9.09 8.49
N ILE A 73 10.15 9.96 7.52
CA ILE A 73 10.68 11.32 7.45
C ILE A 73 9.52 12.27 7.72
N TRP A 74 9.62 13.01 8.82
CA TRP A 74 8.61 13.98 9.23
C TRP A 74 8.78 15.30 8.47
N GLY A 75 7.66 15.88 8.07
CA GLY A 75 7.58 17.16 7.36
C GLY A 75 6.16 17.72 7.41
N GLU A 76 5.80 18.58 6.46
CA GLU A 76 4.40 18.99 6.26
C GLU A 76 3.52 17.76 6.03
N ASN A 77 3.91 16.92 5.07
CA ASN A 77 3.46 15.53 4.99
C ASN A 77 4.57 14.60 5.50
N SER A 78 4.20 13.42 6.01
CA SER A 78 5.17 12.40 6.43
C SER A 78 5.50 11.48 5.25
N THR A 79 6.78 11.30 4.93
CA THR A 79 7.22 10.31 3.94
C THR A 79 7.57 9.01 4.64
N ILE A 80 6.93 7.91 4.25
CA ILE A 80 7.25 6.57 4.75
C ILE A 80 7.99 5.80 3.66
N ILE A 81 9.13 5.23 4.03
CA ILE A 81 10.01 4.44 3.17
C ILE A 81 10.04 3.02 3.71
N MET A 82 9.51 2.08 2.93
CA MET A 82 9.42 0.67 3.29
C MET A 82 10.38 -0.14 2.43
N GLU A 83 11.22 -0.95 3.06
CA GLU A 83 12.19 -1.81 2.38
C GLU A 83 11.78 -3.27 2.48
N PHE A 84 11.83 -3.97 1.35
CA PHE A 84 11.54 -5.39 1.22
C PHE A 84 12.75 -6.11 0.61
N LYS A 85 12.71 -7.45 0.65
CA LYS A 85 13.61 -8.26 -0.19
C LYS A 85 13.46 -7.80 -1.66
N LYS A 86 14.53 -7.88 -2.45
CA LYS A 86 14.45 -7.62 -3.89
C LYS A 86 13.41 -8.54 -4.54
N LEU A 87 12.47 -7.93 -5.25
CA LEU A 87 11.53 -8.65 -6.10
C LEU A 87 12.18 -8.90 -7.46
N THR A 88 11.96 -10.08 -8.03
CA THR A 88 12.39 -10.41 -9.40
C THR A 88 11.33 -10.04 -10.42
N THR A 89 10.07 -10.11 -10.03
CA THR A 89 8.88 -9.79 -10.81
C THR A 89 7.91 -8.98 -9.96
N PHE A 90 7.11 -8.15 -10.60
CA PHE A 90 6.00 -7.43 -10.00
C PHE A 90 4.72 -7.91 -10.68
N ASP A 91 3.91 -8.65 -9.94
CA ASP A 91 2.63 -9.17 -10.43
C ASP A 91 1.63 -9.17 -9.28
N ASP A 92 0.40 -8.75 -9.55
CA ASP A 92 -0.68 -8.57 -8.54
C ASP A 92 -0.18 -7.94 -7.21
N CYS A 93 0.59 -6.86 -7.33
CA CYS A 93 1.23 -6.20 -6.20
C CYS A 93 0.25 -5.37 -5.35
N THR A 94 0.07 -5.76 -4.08
CA THR A 94 -0.72 -5.01 -3.10
C THR A 94 0.11 -4.70 -1.86
N LEU A 95 0.22 -3.42 -1.49
CA LEU A 95 0.84 -2.99 -0.24
C LEU A 95 -0.24 -2.90 0.85
N SER A 96 -0.01 -3.54 1.99
CA SER A 96 -0.91 -3.49 3.15
C SER A 96 -0.13 -3.11 4.41
N PHE A 97 -0.73 -2.29 5.26
CA PHE A 97 -0.17 -1.87 6.54
C PHE A 97 -1.30 -1.36 7.46
N THR A 98 -1.01 -1.23 8.74
CA THR A 98 -1.90 -0.62 9.72
C THR A 98 -1.42 0.81 9.98
N MET A 99 -2.31 1.79 9.85
CA MET A 99 -2.02 3.20 10.11
C MET A 99 -2.89 3.67 11.27
N ASN A 100 -2.26 4.05 12.39
CA ASN A 100 -2.97 4.49 13.60
C ASN A 100 -4.07 3.50 14.05
N GLY A 101 -3.82 2.20 13.91
CA GLY A 101 -4.76 1.12 14.23
C GLY A 101 -5.71 0.70 13.11
N GLU A 102 -5.80 1.46 12.01
CA GLU A 102 -6.70 1.19 10.89
C GLU A 102 -5.98 0.49 9.72
N PRO A 103 -6.54 -0.60 9.15
CA PRO A 103 -5.91 -1.29 8.04
C PRO A 103 -6.02 -0.46 6.75
N VAL A 104 -4.88 -0.29 6.08
CA VAL A 104 -4.75 0.37 4.78
C VAL A 104 -4.25 -0.64 3.75
N SER A 105 -4.81 -0.55 2.54
CA SER A 105 -4.39 -1.34 1.39
C SER A 105 -4.25 -0.44 0.16
N MET A 106 -3.18 -0.64 -0.60
CA MET A 106 -2.90 0.06 -1.85
C MET A 106 -2.58 -0.94 -2.95
N ASP A 107 -3.34 -0.89 -4.04
CA ASP A 107 -3.06 -1.63 -5.27
C ASP A 107 -1.89 -0.96 -6.03
N ILE A 108 -0.68 -1.44 -5.76
CA ILE A 108 0.54 -0.94 -6.39
C ILE A 108 0.60 -1.34 -7.86
N GLN A 109 0.04 -2.50 -8.21
CA GLN A 109 0.05 -3.02 -9.58
C GLN A 109 -0.68 -2.09 -10.54
N SER A 110 -1.88 -1.64 -10.17
CA SER A 110 -2.67 -0.70 -10.98
C SER A 110 -1.99 0.67 -11.04
N ILE A 111 -1.43 1.15 -9.93
CA ILE A 111 -0.72 2.44 -9.90
C ILE A 111 0.51 2.44 -10.81
N MET A 112 1.25 1.33 -10.86
CA MET A 112 2.39 1.17 -11.76
C MET A 112 1.97 1.17 -13.24
N LYS A 113 0.87 0.50 -13.58
CA LYS A 113 0.33 0.43 -14.95
C LYS A 113 -0.16 1.80 -15.44
N ASN A 114 -0.81 2.59 -14.58
CA ASN A 114 -1.36 3.90 -14.94
C ASN A 114 -0.31 5.03 -15.03
N ARG A 115 0.95 4.74 -14.71
CA ARG A 115 2.08 5.69 -14.78
C ARG A 115 3.03 5.43 -15.96
N GLN A 116 2.74 4.43 -16.79
CA GLN A 116 3.42 4.16 -18.06
C GLN A 116 2.71 4.89 -19.20
#